data_AF-A0A0E3QVZ5-F1
#
_entry.id   AF-A0A0E3QVZ5-F1
#
_cell.length_a   1.000
_cell.length_b   1.000
_cell.length_c   1.000
_cell.angle_alpha   90.00
_cell.angle_beta   90.00
_cell.angle_gamma   90.00
#
_symmetry.space_group_name_H-M   'P 1'
#
loop_
_entity.id
_entity.type
_entity.pdbx_description
1 polymer ?
#
loop_
_entity_poly.entity_id
_entity_poly.type
_entity_poly.pdbx_seq_one_letter_code
_entity_poly.pdbx_strand_id
1 'polypeptide(L)'
;METTTIKISAELYEALDFCRDRNSDSAWESRSTIIRKLLARYDDTCQLIHENGSYWFVINGRKRNFPELSHTTENVRITQGLHDRLNEAKIHPDETINTVLQRLLFSYYGNKLVYRINIKSASDKDSQDLISFMHEVLLTEPKFNNALFAEVVNVENHPETMGKYKKSMLPLSILYDFEDHEVWRMEGKHDLYEVRRNLESFIDSLEEFID
;
A
#
# COMPACT_ATOMS: atom_id res chain seq x y z
N MET A 1 30.03 5.03 2.26
CA MET A 1 28.81 5.75 2.69
C MET A 1 28.29 5.06 3.93
N GLU A 2 28.07 5.80 5.01
CA GLU A 2 27.59 5.24 6.27
C GLU A 2 26.13 4.75 6.12
N THR A 3 25.84 3.59 6.73
CA THR A 3 24.52 2.95 6.65
C THR A 3 23.99 2.69 8.05
N THR A 4 22.69 2.85 8.22
CA THR A 4 21.95 2.50 9.44
C THR A 4 20.82 1.53 9.10
N THR A 5 20.34 0.79 10.09
CA THR A 5 19.20 -0.13 9.94
C THR A 5 18.00 0.49 10.65
N ILE A 6 16.90 0.62 9.91
CA ILE A 6 15.60 1.04 10.47
C ILE A 6 14.65 -0.16 10.56
N LYS A 7 13.71 -0.08 11.49
CA LYS A 7 12.61 -1.04 11.62
C LYS A 7 11.36 -0.46 10.99
N ILE A 8 10.84 -1.15 9.97
CA ILE A 8 9.63 -0.75 9.24
C ILE A 8 8.52 -1.74 9.58
N SER A 9 7.31 -1.27 9.83
CA SER A 9 6.15 -2.15 10.06
C SER A 9 5.91 -3.07 8.86
N ALA A 10 5.53 -4.33 9.10
CA ALA A 10 5.49 -5.37 8.08
C ALA A 10 4.55 -5.02 6.90
N GLU A 11 3.46 -4.31 7.15
CA GLU A 11 2.50 -3.86 6.15
C GLU A 11 3.11 -2.81 5.23
N LEU A 12 3.84 -1.85 5.79
CA LEU A 12 4.61 -0.87 5.01
C LEU A 12 5.73 -1.55 4.25
N TYR A 13 6.37 -2.56 4.87
CA TYR A 13 7.35 -3.37 4.19
C TYR A 13 6.72 -4.06 2.98
N GLU A 14 5.64 -4.81 3.09
CA GLU A 14 5.02 -5.43 1.89
C GLU A 14 4.56 -4.36 0.86
N ALA A 15 3.93 -3.27 1.32
CA ALA A 15 3.42 -2.21 0.46
C ALA A 15 4.49 -1.57 -0.45
N LEU A 16 5.74 -1.36 0.01
CA LEU A 16 6.72 -0.73 -0.89
C LEU A 16 7.14 -1.63 -2.06
N ASP A 17 6.86 -2.94 -2.06
CA ASP A 17 7.12 -3.78 -3.26
C ASP A 17 6.20 -3.43 -4.43
N PHE A 18 5.01 -2.90 -4.16
CA PHE A 18 4.11 -2.39 -5.20
C PHE A 18 4.48 -0.99 -5.70
N CYS A 19 5.53 -0.38 -5.13
CA CYS A 19 6.01 0.96 -5.51
C CYS A 19 7.27 0.92 -6.40
N ARG A 20 7.64 -0.25 -6.93
CA ARG A 20 8.81 -0.41 -7.82
C ARG A 20 8.54 0.27 -9.17
N ASP A 21 9.51 1.04 -9.68
CA ASP A 21 9.38 1.68 -11.00
C ASP A 21 9.62 0.66 -12.13
N ARG A 22 8.75 0.67 -13.15
CA ARG A 22 8.87 -0.15 -14.38
C ARG A 22 10.22 -0.01 -15.11
N ASN A 23 10.82 1.18 -15.06
CA ASN A 23 12.04 1.52 -15.80
C ASN A 23 13.32 1.35 -14.96
N SER A 24 13.28 0.61 -13.85
CA SER A 24 14.52 0.25 -13.16
C SER A 24 15.29 -0.74 -14.04
N ASP A 25 16.43 -0.31 -14.60
CA ASP A 25 17.33 -1.17 -15.40
C ASP A 25 17.83 -2.41 -14.63
N SER A 26 17.62 -2.44 -13.31
CA SER A 26 17.78 -3.61 -12.46
C SER A 26 16.40 -4.20 -12.14
N ALA A 27 16.19 -5.49 -12.43
CA ALA A 27 15.05 -6.27 -11.92
C ALA A 27 14.94 -6.32 -10.37
N TRP A 28 15.80 -5.60 -9.67
CA TRP A 28 15.93 -5.51 -8.22
C TRP A 28 16.06 -4.03 -7.81
N GLU A 29 14.93 -3.39 -7.53
CA GLU A 29 14.93 -2.09 -6.86
C GLU A 29 14.97 -2.29 -5.34
N SER A 30 16.00 -1.77 -4.68
CA SER A 30 16.11 -1.87 -3.22
C SER A 30 15.05 -1.00 -2.52
N ARG A 31 14.57 -1.41 -1.34
CA ARG A 31 13.60 -0.60 -0.57
C ARG A 31 14.13 0.76 -0.17
N SER A 32 15.44 0.89 0.07
CA SER A 32 16.11 2.18 0.27
C SER A 32 15.93 3.11 -0.94
N THR A 33 16.00 2.57 -2.16
CA THR A 33 15.75 3.32 -3.41
C THR A 33 14.29 3.75 -3.50
N ILE A 34 13.36 2.84 -3.22
CA ILE A 34 11.91 3.13 -3.26
C ILE A 34 11.56 4.23 -2.25
N ILE A 35 12.01 4.12 -1.01
CA ILE A 35 11.79 5.14 0.03
C ILE A 35 12.33 6.50 -0.41
N ARG A 36 13.52 6.54 -1.02
CA ARG A 36 14.10 7.79 -1.53
C ARG A 36 13.24 8.43 -2.61
N LYS A 37 12.62 7.63 -3.49
CA LYS A 37 11.72 8.11 -4.55
C LYS A 37 10.42 8.65 -3.95
N LEU A 38 9.81 7.92 -3.03
CA LEU A 38 8.60 8.36 -2.34
C LEU A 38 8.84 9.71 -1.64
N LEU A 39 9.97 9.85 -0.96
CA LEU A 39 10.35 11.11 -0.31
C LEU A 39 10.56 12.26 -1.30
N ALA A 40 11.06 11.99 -2.51
CA ALA A 40 11.26 13.01 -3.54
C ALA A 40 9.96 13.40 -4.27
N ARG A 41 8.95 12.52 -4.26
CA ARG A 41 7.63 12.73 -4.89
C ARG A 41 6.57 13.16 -3.88
N TYR A 42 6.94 13.37 -2.62
CA TYR A 42 6.00 13.69 -1.56
C TYR A 42 5.26 15.00 -1.87
N ASP A 43 3.94 14.91 -1.91
CA ASP A 43 3.04 16.06 -2.01
C ASP A 43 2.84 16.64 -0.61
N ASP A 44 3.44 17.80 -0.37
CA ASP A 44 3.39 18.52 0.90
C ASP A 44 2.05 19.21 1.17
N THR A 45 1.11 19.17 0.22
CA THR A 45 -0.26 19.64 0.41
C THR A 45 -1.15 18.61 1.11
N CYS A 46 -0.70 17.35 1.22
CA CYS A 46 -1.41 16.32 1.96
C CYS A 46 -1.42 16.61 3.46
N GLN A 47 -2.54 16.35 4.13
CA GLN A 47 -2.71 16.62 5.56
C GLN A 47 -3.04 15.36 6.35
N LEU A 48 -2.42 15.20 7.53
CA LEU A 48 -2.84 14.22 8.52
C LEU A 48 -3.70 14.94 9.57
N ILE A 49 -4.96 14.53 9.70
CA ILE A 49 -5.90 15.11 10.66
C ILE A 49 -6.38 14.04 11.64
N HIS A 50 -6.77 14.45 12.84
CA HIS A 50 -7.33 13.57 13.86
C HIS A 50 -8.78 13.96 14.13
N GLU A 51 -9.70 13.05 13.84
CA GLU A 51 -11.15 13.26 13.98
C GLU A 51 -11.82 12.00 14.54
N ASN A 52 -12.71 12.16 15.52
CA ASN A 52 -13.49 11.07 16.13
C ASN A 52 -12.63 9.90 16.68
N GLY A 53 -11.42 10.19 17.16
CA GLY A 53 -10.51 9.17 17.69
C GLY A 53 -9.79 8.34 16.62
N SER A 54 -9.80 8.79 15.36
CA SER A 54 -9.07 8.16 14.26
C SER A 54 -8.26 9.19 13.48
N TYR A 55 -7.14 8.73 12.92
CA TYR A 55 -6.36 9.53 12.00
C TYR A 55 -6.90 9.38 10.57
N TRP A 56 -6.92 10.50 9.86
CA TRP A 56 -7.35 10.58 8.47
C TRP A 56 -6.28 11.27 7.66
N PHE A 57 -6.05 10.74 6.47
CA PHE A 57 -5.15 11.33 5.50
C PHE A 57 -5.97 12.05 4.43
N VAL A 58 -5.69 13.33 4.24
CA VAL A 58 -6.42 14.21 3.32
C VAL A 58 -5.59 14.44 2.07
N ILE A 59 -6.13 14.07 0.91
CA ILE A 59 -5.51 14.26 -0.40
C ILE A 59 -6.55 14.92 -1.31
N ASN A 60 -6.24 16.09 -1.87
CA ASN A 60 -7.16 16.84 -2.75
C ASN A 60 -8.57 17.03 -2.15
N GLY A 61 -8.64 17.30 -0.84
CA GLY A 61 -9.90 17.49 -0.11
C GLY A 61 -10.69 16.22 0.24
N ARG A 62 -10.23 15.05 -0.23
CA ARG A 62 -10.84 13.74 0.09
C ARG A 62 -10.12 13.10 1.27
N LYS A 63 -10.87 12.36 2.10
CA LYS A 63 -10.35 11.74 3.33
C LYS A 63 -10.24 10.24 3.15
N ARG A 64 -9.09 9.68 3.53
CA ARG A 64 -8.87 8.24 3.66
C ARG A 64 -8.54 7.88 5.11
N ASN A 65 -9.04 6.73 5.58
CA ASN A 65 -8.65 6.21 6.87
C ASN A 65 -7.13 6.00 6.92
N PHE A 66 -6.47 6.48 7.97
CA PHE A 66 -5.05 6.28 8.21
C PHE A 66 -4.89 5.21 9.30
N PRO A 67 -4.75 3.93 8.92
CA PRO A 67 -4.84 2.82 9.86
C PRO A 67 -3.63 2.77 10.79
N GLU A 68 -3.85 2.28 12.01
CA GLU A 68 -2.76 1.94 12.91
C GLU A 68 -1.93 0.78 12.33
N LEU A 69 -0.61 0.88 12.47
CA LEU A 69 0.32 -0.16 12.04
C LEU A 69 0.51 -1.17 13.16
N SER A 70 0.68 -2.45 12.81
CA SER A 70 1.02 -3.46 13.80
C SER A 70 2.41 -3.22 14.39
N HIS A 71 2.67 -3.89 15.50
CA HIS A 71 3.99 -3.90 16.15
C HIS A 71 5.00 -4.84 15.47
N THR A 72 4.59 -5.57 14.43
CA THR A 72 5.46 -6.48 13.68
C THR A 72 6.32 -5.66 12.73
N THR A 73 7.65 -5.85 12.77
CA THR A 73 8.58 -5.03 11.98
C THR A 73 9.62 -5.85 11.23
N GLU A 74 9.99 -5.37 10.04
CA GLU A 74 11.09 -5.84 9.22
C GLU A 74 12.28 -4.87 9.25
N ASN A 75 13.50 -5.40 9.09
CA ASN A 75 14.73 -4.61 9.10
C ASN A 75 15.09 -4.14 7.69
N VAL A 76 15.29 -2.84 7.51
CA VAL A 76 15.74 -2.26 6.24
C VAL A 76 17.01 -1.44 6.44
N ARG A 77 18.05 -1.77 5.67
CA ARG A 77 19.30 -1.02 5.66
C ARG A 77 19.20 0.19 4.74
N ILE A 78 19.44 1.37 5.28
CA ILE A 78 19.42 2.64 4.55
C ILE A 78 20.69 3.44 4.76
N THR A 79 20.93 4.42 3.91
CA THR A 79 22.07 5.35 4.03
C THR A 79 21.79 6.37 5.13
N GLN A 80 22.81 6.83 5.86
CA GLN A 80 22.63 7.84 6.91
C GLN A 80 21.90 9.10 6.39
N GLY A 81 22.30 9.62 5.22
CA GLY A 81 21.62 10.78 4.63
C GLY A 81 20.15 10.53 4.22
N LEU A 82 19.72 9.28 4.02
CA LEU A 82 18.29 8.97 3.82
C LEU A 82 17.56 8.95 5.16
N HIS A 83 18.20 8.39 6.19
CA HIS A 83 17.67 8.42 7.55
C HIS A 83 17.47 9.86 8.03
N ASP A 84 18.44 10.74 7.80
CA ASP A 84 18.35 12.15 8.21
C ASP A 84 17.20 12.86 7.50
N ARG A 85 17.08 12.68 6.18
CA ARG A 85 15.96 13.24 5.40
C ARG A 85 14.58 12.70 5.82
N LEU A 86 14.48 11.45 6.25
CA LEU A 86 13.23 10.90 6.81
C LEU A 86 12.87 11.57 8.14
N ASN A 87 13.87 11.93 8.95
CA ASN A 87 13.63 12.69 10.18
C ASN A 87 13.27 14.14 9.90
N GLU A 88 13.87 14.76 8.89
CA GLU A 88 13.50 16.11 8.43
C GLU A 88 12.07 16.17 7.87
N ALA A 89 11.60 15.08 7.27
CA ALA A 89 10.23 14.98 6.73
C ALA A 89 9.14 14.85 7.80
N LYS A 90 9.50 14.73 9.09
CA LYS A 90 8.54 14.69 10.19
C LYS A 90 7.83 16.03 10.33
N ILE A 91 6.51 16.00 10.44
CA ILE A 91 5.70 17.22 10.70
C ILE A 91 5.45 17.45 12.19
N HIS A 92 5.70 16.44 13.02
CA HIS A 92 5.65 16.54 14.48
C HIS A 92 6.82 15.77 15.10
N PRO A 93 7.42 16.25 16.22
CA PRO A 93 8.53 15.55 16.88
C PRO A 93 8.23 14.09 17.25
N ASP A 94 6.96 13.80 17.57
CA ASP A 94 6.50 12.47 17.97
C ASP A 94 6.25 11.52 16.79
N GLU A 95 6.31 12.00 15.54
CA GLU A 95 6.17 11.11 14.39
C GLU A 95 7.31 10.08 14.37
N THR A 96 6.93 8.80 14.22
CA THR A 96 7.87 7.72 13.97
C THR A 96 8.25 7.68 12.49
N ILE A 97 9.37 7.03 12.15
CA ILE A 97 9.72 6.77 10.75
C ILE A 97 8.61 5.99 10.02
N ASN A 98 7.92 5.07 10.72
CA ASN A 98 6.80 4.33 10.15
C ASN A 98 5.64 5.25 9.75
N THR A 99 5.26 6.19 10.63
CA THR A 99 4.23 7.19 10.34
C THR A 99 4.62 8.06 9.13
N VAL A 100 5.89 8.48 9.05
CA VAL A 100 6.41 9.21 7.88
C VAL A 100 6.29 8.35 6.63
N LEU A 101 6.76 7.10 6.65
CA LEU A 101 6.71 6.20 5.50
C LEU A 101 5.27 5.90 5.04
N GLN A 102 4.34 5.72 5.96
CA GLN A 102 2.93 5.52 5.65
C GLN A 102 2.35 6.77 4.96
N ARG A 103 2.66 7.97 5.46
CA ARG A 103 2.27 9.24 4.82
C ARG A 103 2.88 9.40 3.42
N LEU A 104 4.14 9.03 3.24
CA LEU A 104 4.80 9.03 1.93
C LEU A 104 4.13 8.06 0.94
N LEU A 105 3.77 6.85 1.40
CA LEU A 105 3.03 5.87 0.60
C LEU A 105 1.65 6.41 0.20
N PHE A 106 0.93 7.00 1.15
CA PHE A 106 -0.40 7.56 0.93
C PHE A 106 -0.38 8.71 -0.08
N SER A 107 0.58 9.62 0.07
CA SER A 107 0.81 10.69 -0.91
C SER A 107 1.14 10.13 -2.30
N TYR A 108 1.96 9.08 -2.38
CA TYR A 108 2.37 8.47 -3.65
C TYR A 108 1.22 7.83 -4.43
N TYR A 109 0.32 7.10 -3.77
CA TYR A 109 -0.81 6.49 -4.48
C TYR A 109 -1.97 7.47 -4.67
N GLY A 110 -2.05 8.56 -3.93
CA GLY A 110 -3.07 9.59 -4.11
C GLY A 110 -4.50 9.06 -3.97
N ASN A 111 -5.36 9.38 -4.94
CA ASN A 111 -6.77 8.95 -4.98
C ASN A 111 -7.00 7.63 -5.75
N LYS A 112 -5.97 6.77 -5.85
CA LYS A 112 -6.11 5.43 -6.47
C LYS A 112 -7.05 4.53 -5.67
N LEU A 113 -7.72 3.62 -6.38
CA LEU A 113 -8.42 2.49 -5.78
C LEU A 113 -7.42 1.60 -5.03
N VAL A 114 -7.86 0.94 -3.96
CA VAL A 114 -7.02 0.03 -3.19
C VAL A 114 -7.47 -1.40 -3.33
N TYR A 115 -6.61 -2.23 -3.90
CA TYR A 115 -6.78 -3.67 -4.00
C TYR A 115 -6.06 -4.34 -2.82
N ARG A 116 -6.81 -4.68 -1.77
CA ARG A 116 -6.27 -5.35 -0.58
C ARG A 116 -6.38 -6.85 -0.73
N ILE A 117 -5.26 -7.55 -0.60
CA ILE A 117 -5.17 -9.00 -0.54
C ILE A 117 -4.98 -9.40 0.92
N ASN A 118 -6.02 -9.94 1.52
CA ASN A 118 -5.99 -10.46 2.89
C ASN A 118 -5.58 -11.92 2.84
N ILE A 119 -4.49 -12.26 3.53
CA ILE A 119 -3.89 -13.59 3.53
C ILE A 119 -3.70 -14.09 4.95
N LYS A 120 -3.58 -15.41 5.10
CA LYS A 120 -3.13 -16.04 6.35
C LYS A 120 -1.60 -16.13 6.42
N SER A 121 -0.99 -16.46 5.29
CA SER A 121 0.45 -16.62 5.16
C SER A 121 0.87 -16.27 3.75
N ALA A 122 2.00 -15.57 3.61
CA ALA A 122 2.62 -15.34 2.32
C ALA A 122 3.18 -16.64 1.72
N SER A 123 3.26 -17.75 2.45
CA SER A 123 3.70 -19.03 1.88
C SER A 123 2.60 -19.86 1.22
N ASP A 124 1.34 -19.44 1.35
CA ASP A 124 0.21 -20.13 0.74
C ASP A 124 0.21 -19.95 -0.79
N LYS A 125 -0.04 -21.03 -1.53
CA LYS A 125 0.08 -21.03 -2.99
C LYS A 125 -0.95 -20.12 -3.66
N ASP A 126 -2.22 -20.23 -3.27
CA ASP A 126 -3.28 -19.42 -3.88
C ASP A 126 -3.04 -17.92 -3.59
N SER A 127 -2.52 -17.61 -2.40
CA SER A 127 -2.08 -16.26 -2.04
C SER A 127 -0.89 -15.77 -2.89
N GLN A 128 0.13 -16.61 -3.09
CA GLN A 128 1.32 -16.28 -3.90
C GLN A 128 1.00 -16.06 -5.38
N ASP A 129 0.14 -16.91 -5.95
CA ASP A 129 -0.28 -16.80 -7.35
C ASP A 129 -0.98 -15.45 -7.58
N LEU A 130 -1.86 -15.05 -6.64
CA LEU A 130 -2.58 -13.78 -6.71
C LEU A 130 -1.68 -12.55 -6.49
N ILE A 131 -0.76 -12.60 -5.52
CA ILE A 131 0.21 -11.53 -5.27
C ILE A 131 1.12 -11.34 -6.48
N SER A 132 1.64 -12.44 -7.05
CA SER A 132 2.49 -12.41 -8.23
C SER A 132 1.77 -11.85 -9.45
N PHE A 133 0.50 -12.25 -9.64
CA PHE A 133 -0.35 -11.70 -10.68
C PHE A 133 -0.53 -10.18 -10.55
N MET A 134 -0.86 -9.68 -9.35
CA MET A 134 -1.04 -8.25 -9.13
C MET A 134 0.27 -7.47 -9.32
N HIS A 135 1.40 -8.03 -8.92
CA HIS A 135 2.71 -7.45 -9.22
C HIS A 135 2.94 -7.31 -10.71
N GLU A 136 2.70 -8.38 -11.49
CA GLU A 136 2.90 -8.38 -12.92
C GLU A 136 2.02 -7.36 -13.62
N VAL A 137 0.72 -7.33 -13.30
CA VAL A 137 -0.25 -6.38 -13.87
C VAL A 137 0.15 -4.94 -13.57
N LEU A 138 0.45 -4.61 -12.30
CA LEU A 138 0.83 -3.25 -11.92
C LEU A 138 2.20 -2.82 -12.48
N LEU A 139 3.10 -3.76 -12.75
CA LEU A 139 4.40 -3.47 -13.32
C LEU A 139 4.33 -3.27 -14.84
N THR A 140 3.56 -4.10 -15.53
CA THR A 140 3.57 -4.17 -17.00
C THR A 140 2.52 -3.27 -17.64
N GLU A 141 1.44 -2.93 -16.93
CA GLU A 141 0.28 -2.25 -17.50
C GLU A 141 0.01 -0.87 -16.88
N PRO A 142 0.34 0.22 -17.59
CA PRO A 142 0.16 1.58 -17.07
C PRO A 142 -1.27 1.91 -16.64
N LYS A 143 -2.28 1.36 -17.34
CA LYS A 143 -3.71 1.54 -17.01
C LYS A 143 -3.98 1.13 -15.55
N PHE A 144 -3.56 -0.07 -15.17
CA PHE A 144 -3.72 -0.58 -13.81
C PHE A 144 -2.82 0.17 -12.82
N ASN A 145 -1.55 0.42 -13.17
CA ASN A 145 -0.63 1.14 -12.28
C ASN A 145 -1.13 2.55 -11.92
N ASN A 146 -1.72 3.26 -12.88
CA ASN A 146 -2.20 4.62 -12.68
C ASN A 146 -3.49 4.69 -11.86
N ALA A 147 -4.32 3.64 -11.89
CA ALA A 147 -5.63 3.62 -11.24
C ALA A 147 -5.66 2.86 -9.89
N LEU A 148 -4.75 1.89 -9.69
CA LEU A 148 -4.76 0.98 -8.54
C LEU A 148 -3.50 1.10 -7.68
N PHE A 149 -3.68 0.91 -6.39
CA PHE A 149 -2.65 0.51 -5.45
C PHE A 149 -3.00 -0.86 -4.88
N ALA A 150 -2.04 -1.78 -4.83
CA ALA A 150 -2.24 -3.08 -4.18
C ALA A 150 -1.50 -3.13 -2.85
N GLU A 151 -2.11 -3.80 -1.88
CA GLU A 151 -1.51 -4.06 -0.58
C GLU A 151 -1.84 -5.47 -0.10
N VAL A 152 -0.93 -6.03 0.68
CA VAL A 152 -1.07 -7.38 1.23
C VAL A 152 -1.14 -7.27 2.75
N VAL A 153 -2.20 -7.82 3.33
CA VAL A 153 -2.44 -7.79 4.77
C VAL A 153 -2.47 -9.21 5.29
N ASN A 154 -1.56 -9.54 6.21
CA ASN A 154 -1.65 -10.78 6.96
C ASN A 154 -2.66 -10.61 8.09
N VAL A 155 -3.81 -11.26 7.98
CA VAL A 155 -4.91 -11.12 8.96
C VAL A 155 -4.54 -11.63 10.35
N GLU A 156 -3.55 -12.52 10.47
CA GLU A 156 -3.10 -13.04 11.77
C GLU A 156 -2.33 -11.98 12.58
N ASN A 157 -1.78 -10.97 11.91
CA ASN A 157 -1.07 -9.86 12.57
C ASN A 157 -2.01 -8.77 13.11
N HIS A 158 -3.30 -8.83 12.76
CA HIS A 158 -4.30 -7.79 13.00
C HIS A 158 -5.56 -8.36 13.65
N PRO A 159 -5.65 -8.40 15.00
CA PRO A 159 -6.81 -8.96 15.70
C PRO A 159 -8.16 -8.38 15.27
N GLU A 160 -8.20 -7.07 15.00
CA GLU A 160 -9.36 -6.33 14.50
C GLU A 160 -9.80 -6.83 13.11
N THR A 161 -8.84 -7.05 12.21
CA THR A 161 -9.06 -7.55 10.86
C THR A 161 -9.46 -9.03 10.88
N MET A 162 -8.81 -9.82 11.74
CA MET A 162 -9.15 -11.22 11.98
C MET A 162 -10.60 -11.36 12.46
N GLY A 163 -11.06 -10.47 13.34
CA GLY A 163 -12.46 -10.45 13.81
C GLY A 163 -13.45 -10.14 12.68
N LYS A 164 -13.14 -9.14 11.85
CA LYS A 164 -13.99 -8.71 10.71
C LYS A 164 -14.14 -9.82 9.66
N TYR A 165 -13.09 -10.57 9.37
CA TYR A 165 -13.06 -11.56 8.29
C TYR A 165 -13.02 -13.02 8.76
N LYS A 166 -13.35 -13.29 10.03
CA LYS A 166 -13.27 -14.63 10.63
C LYS A 166 -14.04 -15.72 9.87
N LYS A 167 -15.11 -15.34 9.15
CA LYS A 167 -15.97 -16.27 8.39
C LYS A 167 -15.59 -16.39 6.91
N SER A 168 -14.63 -15.59 6.44
CA SER A 168 -14.25 -15.53 5.03
C SER A 168 -13.24 -16.63 4.68
N MET A 169 -13.30 -17.09 3.43
CA MET A 169 -12.23 -17.93 2.87
C MET A 169 -11.07 -17.04 2.40
N LEU A 170 -9.85 -17.45 2.76
CA LEU A 170 -8.61 -16.78 2.34
C LEU A 170 -7.97 -17.52 1.15
N PRO A 171 -7.24 -16.83 0.24
CA PRO A 171 -7.06 -15.38 0.21
C PRO A 171 -8.38 -14.63 -0.05
N LEU A 172 -8.52 -13.44 0.53
CA LEU A 172 -9.69 -12.58 0.39
C LEU A 172 -9.24 -11.28 -0.26
N SER A 173 -9.72 -11.01 -1.47
CA SER A 173 -9.49 -9.74 -2.15
C SER A 173 -10.66 -8.80 -1.98
N ILE A 174 -10.34 -7.55 -1.65
CA ILE A 174 -11.31 -6.48 -1.55
C ILE A 174 -10.77 -5.28 -2.33
N LEU A 175 -11.61 -4.72 -3.20
CA LEU A 175 -11.36 -3.45 -3.85
C LEU A 175 -12.09 -2.36 -3.07
N TYR A 176 -11.35 -1.34 -2.66
CA TYR A 176 -11.86 -0.15 -2.01
C TYR A 176 -11.77 1.04 -2.95
N ASP A 177 -12.78 1.91 -2.90
CA ASP A 177 -12.67 3.24 -3.46
C ASP A 177 -11.73 4.13 -2.61
N PHE A 178 -11.60 5.39 -3.02
CA PHE A 178 -10.73 6.35 -2.33
C PHE A 178 -11.24 6.77 -0.95
N GLU A 179 -12.54 6.59 -0.66
CA GLU A 179 -13.18 6.90 0.63
C GLU A 179 -13.27 5.67 1.55
N ASP A 180 -12.58 4.58 1.20
CA ASP A 180 -12.54 3.32 1.93
C ASP A 180 -13.88 2.54 1.89
N HIS A 181 -14.73 2.77 0.88
CA HIS A 181 -15.90 1.94 0.64
C HIS A 181 -15.53 0.68 -0.15
N GLU A 182 -15.98 -0.47 0.33
CA GLU A 182 -15.86 -1.76 -0.37
C GLU A 182 -16.75 -1.74 -1.62
N VAL A 183 -16.13 -1.78 -2.81
CA VAL A 183 -16.82 -1.80 -4.10
C VAL A 183 -16.83 -3.17 -4.78
N TRP A 184 -15.88 -4.04 -4.41
CA TRP A 184 -15.81 -5.41 -4.91
C TRP A 184 -15.09 -6.34 -3.94
N ARG A 185 -15.46 -7.62 -3.97
CA ARG A 185 -14.93 -8.65 -3.08
C ARG A 185 -14.92 -10.02 -3.73
N MET A 186 -13.86 -10.80 -3.47
CA MET A 186 -13.73 -12.21 -3.87
C MET A 186 -13.00 -13.01 -2.78
N GLU A 187 -13.43 -14.26 -2.57
CA GLU A 187 -12.94 -15.14 -1.49
C GLU A 187 -12.38 -16.46 -2.04
N GLY A 188 -11.38 -16.99 -1.35
CA GLY A 188 -10.78 -18.30 -1.66
C GLY A 188 -9.90 -18.26 -2.90
N LYS A 189 -9.85 -19.36 -3.65
CA LYS A 189 -9.02 -19.45 -4.86
C LYS A 189 -9.56 -18.51 -5.94
N HIS A 190 -8.72 -17.60 -6.42
CA HIS A 190 -9.10 -16.60 -7.42
C HIS A 190 -8.93 -17.15 -8.85
N ASP A 191 -9.91 -16.88 -9.71
CA ASP A 191 -9.71 -16.92 -11.16
C ASP A 191 -9.09 -15.58 -11.60
N LEU A 192 -7.81 -15.63 -11.98
CA LEU A 192 -7.04 -14.42 -12.33
C LEU A 192 -7.61 -13.69 -13.56
N TYR A 193 -8.28 -14.40 -14.47
CA TYR A 193 -8.95 -13.77 -15.61
C TYR A 193 -10.17 -12.97 -15.15
N GLU A 194 -10.94 -13.52 -14.22
CA GLU A 194 -12.07 -12.82 -13.60
C GLU A 194 -11.61 -11.60 -12.81
N VAL A 195 -10.56 -11.74 -12.00
CA VAL A 195 -9.94 -10.62 -11.25
C VAL A 195 -9.57 -9.50 -12.21
N ARG A 196 -8.81 -9.81 -13.26
CA ARG A 196 -8.39 -8.83 -14.28
C ARG A 196 -9.59 -8.09 -14.87
N ARG A 197 -10.58 -8.83 -15.35
CA ARG A 197 -11.76 -8.28 -16.03
C ARG A 197 -12.57 -7.37 -15.12
N ASN A 198 -12.75 -7.77 -13.86
CA ASN A 198 -13.47 -6.96 -12.88
C ASN A 198 -12.71 -5.66 -12.59
N LEU A 199 -11.40 -5.75 -12.32
CA LEU A 199 -10.55 -4.57 -12.10
C LEU A 199 -10.57 -3.62 -13.29
N GLU A 200 -10.46 -4.16 -14.51
CA GLU A 200 -10.53 -3.37 -15.73
C GLU A 200 -11.87 -2.62 -15.86
N SER A 201 -12.98 -3.31 -15.59
CA SER A 201 -14.32 -2.71 -15.61
C SER A 201 -14.46 -1.57 -14.60
N PHE A 202 -13.88 -1.70 -13.39
CA PHE A 202 -13.90 -0.62 -12.40
C PHE A 202 -13.05 0.58 -12.83
N ILE A 203 -11.86 0.33 -13.38
CA ILE A 203 -10.99 1.39 -13.90
C ILE A 203 -11.69 2.16 -15.02
N ASP A 204 -12.28 1.45 -15.98
CA ASP A 204 -13.00 2.07 -17.10
C ASP A 204 -14.20 2.90 -16.61
N SER A 205 -14.93 2.40 -15.61
CA SER A 205 -16.05 3.15 -15.02
C SER A 205 -15.63 4.43 -14.30
N LEU A 206 -14.40 4.50 -13.76
CA LEU A 206 -13.89 5.72 -13.11
C LEU A 206 -13.51 6.79 -14.11
N GLU A 207 -13.03 6.41 -15.29
CA GLU A 207 -12.71 7.35 -16.37
C GLU A 207 -13.96 8.05 -16.89
N GLU A 208 -15.13 7.38 -16.86
CA GLU A 208 -16.43 7.97 -17.25
C GLU A 208 -16.93 9.07 -16.29
N PHE A 209 -16.36 9.21 -15.09
CA PHE A 209 -16.71 10.27 -14.13
C PHE A 209 -15.77 11.50 -14.19
N ILE A 210 -14.78 11.50 -15.09
CA ILE A 210 -13.86 12.60 -15.32
C ILE A 210 -14.19 13.25 -16.67
N ASP A 211 -15.38 13.87 -16.76
CA ASP A 211 -15.77 14.82 -17.81
C ASP A 211 -16.34 16.10 -17.17
#